data_AF-A0A661IAE0-F1
#
_entry.id   AF-A0A661IAE0-F1
#
_cell.length_a   1.000
_cell.length_b   1.000
_cell.length_c   1.000
_cell.angle_alpha   90.00
_cell.angle_beta   90.00
_cell.angle_gamma   90.00
#
_symmetry.space_group_name_H-M   'P 1'
#
loop_
_entity.id
_entity.type
_entity.pdbx_description
1 polymer ?
#
loop_
_entity_poly.entity_id
_entity_poly.type
_entity_poly.pdbx_seq_one_letter_code
_entity_poly.pdbx_strand_id
1 'polypeptide(L)'
;MMKYILTFIIIFNSLLVASSSAKSEKEKKIRIEKQIKKEMETEKKYAKEQTFYSEENYDFKGAEVNQDSLDSVPKLEPQYDFDMDSVYD
;
A
#
# COMPACT_ATOMS: atom_id res chain seq x y z
N MET A 1 -49.81 -36.86 -12.24
CA MET A 1 -49.07 -36.45 -11.03
C MET A 1 -47.57 -36.25 -11.29
N MET A 2 -46.86 -37.22 -11.87
CA MET A 2 -45.40 -37.15 -12.08
C MET A 2 -44.91 -35.92 -12.87
N LYS A 3 -45.69 -35.43 -13.85
CA LYS A 3 -45.36 -34.21 -14.62
C LYS A 3 -45.35 -32.94 -13.76
N TYR A 4 -46.29 -32.80 -12.82
CA TYR A 4 -46.36 -31.63 -11.93
C TYR A 4 -45.22 -31.61 -10.90
N ILE A 5 -44.78 -32.79 -10.45
CA ILE A 5 -43.62 -32.94 -9.56
C ILE A 5 -42.35 -32.47 -10.28
N LEU A 6 -42.18 -32.85 -11.55
CA LEU A 6 -41.01 -32.46 -12.34
C LEU A 6 -40.96 -30.94 -12.59
N THR A 7 -42.12 -30.34 -12.90
CA THR A 7 -42.23 -28.87 -13.03
C THR A 7 -41.94 -28.16 -11.71
N PHE A 8 -42.39 -28.71 -10.58
CA PHE A 8 -42.12 -28.15 -9.25
C PHE A 8 -40.62 -28.17 -8.91
N ILE A 9 -39.91 -29.26 -9.22
CA ILE A 9 -38.47 -29.38 -9.01
C ILE A 9 -37.71 -28.33 -9.83
N ILE A 10 -38.10 -28.09 -11.08
CA ILE A 10 -37.45 -27.09 -11.95
C ILE A 10 -37.64 -25.68 -11.38
N ILE A 11 -38.87 -25.34 -10.97
CA ILE A 11 -39.18 -24.03 -10.37
C ILE A 11 -38.40 -23.85 -9.06
N PHE A 12 -38.39 -24.86 -8.19
CA PHE A 12 -37.70 -24.78 -6.91
C PHE A 12 -36.19 -24.60 -7.05
N ASN A 13 -35.54 -25.30 -7.99
CA ASN A 13 -34.12 -25.12 -8.27
C ASN A 13 -33.81 -23.72 -8.84
N SER A 14 -34.69 -23.16 -9.68
CA SER A 14 -34.50 -21.80 -10.21
C SER A 14 -34.55 -20.72 -9.12
N LEU A 15 -35.41 -20.87 -8.10
CA LEU A 15 -35.44 -19.96 -6.95
C LEU A 15 -34.19 -20.06 -6.09
N LEU A 16 -33.66 -21.27 -5.87
CA LEU A 16 -32.45 -21.46 -5.08
C LEU A 16 -31.24 -20.77 -5.73
N VAL A 17 -31.07 -20.93 -7.05
CA VAL A 17 -29.99 -20.28 -7.81
C VAL A 17 -30.09 -18.76 -7.72
N ALA A 18 -31.28 -18.17 -7.95
CA ALA A 18 -31.48 -16.72 -7.86
C ALA A 18 -31.23 -16.15 -6.44
N SER A 19 -31.56 -16.90 -5.38
CA SER A 19 -31.31 -16.46 -4.00
C SER A 19 -29.81 -16.41 -3.67
N SER A 20 -29.03 -17.36 -4.20
CA SER A 20 -27.58 -17.44 -4.00
C SER A 20 -26.83 -16.33 -4.73
N SER A 21 -27.26 -15.94 -5.94
CA SER A 21 -26.67 -14.83 -6.68
C SER A 21 -26.90 -13.49 -5.98
N ALA A 22 -28.12 -13.24 -5.49
CA ALA A 22 -28.44 -12.01 -4.75
C ALA A 22 -27.64 -11.88 -3.44
N LYS A 23 -27.41 -12.99 -2.73
CA LYS A 23 -26.57 -13.02 -1.53
C LYS A 23 -25.11 -12.73 -1.86
N SER A 24 -24.59 -13.36 -2.93
CA SER A 24 -23.21 -13.16 -3.41
C SER A 24 -22.94 -11.71 -3.81
N GLU A 25 -23.89 -11.08 -4.51
CA GLU A 25 -23.76 -9.69 -4.95
C GLU A 25 -23.75 -8.70 -3.78
N LYS A 26 -24.60 -8.95 -2.77
CA LYS A 26 -24.62 -8.16 -1.52
C LYS A 26 -23.31 -8.29 -0.74
N GLU A 27 -22.76 -9.50 -0.63
CA GLU A 27 -21.47 -9.74 0.04
C GLU A 27 -20.31 -9.07 -0.71
N LYS A 28 -20.33 -9.10 -2.04
CA LYS A 28 -19.35 -8.40 -2.89
C LYS A 28 -19.40 -6.90 -2.67
N LYS A 29 -20.60 -6.31 -2.62
CA LYS A 29 -20.78 -4.87 -2.38
C LYS A 29 -20.23 -4.44 -1.02
N ILE A 30 -20.54 -5.18 0.04
CA ILE A 30 -20.03 -4.91 1.41
C ILE A 30 -18.49 -4.95 1.44
N ARG A 31 -17.88 -5.92 0.73
CA ARG A 31 -16.42 -6.03 0.65
C ARG A 31 -15.79 -4.82 -0.03
N ILE A 32 -16.38 -4.37 -1.14
CA ILE A 32 -15.91 -3.19 -1.89
C ILE A 32 -16.01 -1.93 -1.04
N GLU A 33 -17.17 -1.70 -0.39
CA GLU A 33 -17.36 -0.53 0.48
C GLU A 33 -16.35 -0.50 1.62
N LYS A 34 -16.05 -1.67 2.23
CA LYS A 34 -15.04 -1.79 3.27
C LYS A 34 -13.64 -1.46 2.77
N GLN A 35 -13.28 -1.89 1.56
CA GLN A 35 -11.98 -1.58 0.96
C GLN A 35 -11.86 -0.09 0.64
N ILE A 36 -12.89 0.51 0.03
CA ILE A 36 -12.91 1.96 -0.26
C ILE A 36 -12.71 2.75 1.03
N LYS A 37 -13.43 2.41 2.10
CA LYS A 37 -13.28 3.10 3.39
C LYS A 37 -11.86 2.99 3.93
N LYS A 38 -11.24 1.81 3.85
CA LYS A 38 -9.87 1.59 4.30
C LYS A 38 -8.88 2.44 3.50
N GLU A 39 -8.99 2.48 2.18
CA GLU A 39 -8.10 3.29 1.34
C GLU A 39 -8.25 4.79 1.62
N MET A 40 -9.48 5.28 1.82
CA MET A 40 -9.69 6.69 2.21
C MET A 40 -9.05 7.03 3.57
N GLU A 41 -9.08 6.11 4.53
CA GLU A 41 -8.41 6.31 5.83
C GLU A 41 -6.88 6.33 5.68
N THR A 42 -6.34 5.46 4.83
CA THR A 42 -4.92 5.43 4.47
C THR A 42 -4.47 6.72 3.79
N GLU A 43 -5.21 7.20 2.79
CA GLU A 43 -4.90 8.47 2.10
C GLU A 43 -4.92 9.66 3.05
N LYS A 44 -5.90 9.74 3.95
CA LYS A 44 -5.95 10.79 4.98
C LYS A 44 -4.73 10.77 5.90
N LYS A 45 -4.27 9.57 6.27
CA LYS A 45 -3.06 9.41 7.09
C LYS A 45 -1.83 9.92 6.33
N TYR A 46 -1.66 9.50 5.07
CA TYR A 46 -0.53 9.94 4.25
C TYR A 46 -0.55 11.44 3.96
N ALA A 47 -1.71 12.04 3.71
CA ALA A 47 -1.82 13.48 3.53
C ALA A 47 -1.32 14.24 4.78
N LYS A 48 -1.66 13.75 5.98
CA LYS A 48 -1.18 14.34 7.24
C LYS A 48 0.33 14.14 7.45
N GLU A 49 0.86 12.96 7.12
CA GLU A 49 2.29 12.67 7.23
C GLU A 49 3.09 13.45 6.16
N GLN A 50 2.55 13.66 4.97
CA GLN A 50 3.18 14.45 3.93
C GLN A 50 3.38 15.91 4.35
N THR A 51 2.42 16.49 5.10
CA THR A 51 2.57 17.82 5.70
C THR A 51 3.73 17.90 6.71
N PHE A 52 4.08 16.78 7.36
CA PHE A 52 5.23 16.73 8.27
C PHE A 52 6.57 16.75 7.52
N TYR A 53 6.63 16.17 6.31
CA TYR A 53 7.85 16.13 5.49
C TYR A 53 8.00 17.30 4.51
N SER A 54 7.02 18.20 4.42
CA SER A 54 7.11 19.39 3.59
C SER A 54 7.92 20.50 4.29
N GLU A 55 8.95 21.02 3.62
CA GLU A 55 9.81 22.13 4.06
C GLU A 55 9.07 23.39 4.52
N GLU A 56 7.83 23.58 4.08
CA GLU A 56 7.01 24.75 4.45
C GLU A 56 6.64 24.80 5.95
N ASN A 57 6.58 23.64 6.64
CA ASN A 57 6.13 23.55 8.03
C ASN A 57 7.24 23.25 9.04
N TYR A 58 8.49 23.10 8.59
CA TYR A 58 9.63 22.77 9.45
C TYR A 58 10.86 23.59 9.04
N ASP A 59 11.51 24.25 10.01
CA ASP A 59 12.71 25.03 9.76
C ASP A 59 13.93 24.10 9.63
N PHE A 60 14.25 23.71 8.39
CA PHE A 60 15.44 22.95 8.07
C PHE A 60 16.73 23.79 8.12
N LYS A 61 16.63 25.13 8.20
CA LYS A 61 17.79 26.03 8.26
C LYS A 61 18.39 26.14 9.66
N GLY A 62 17.61 25.86 10.70
CA GLY A 62 18.09 25.89 12.09
C GLY A 62 19.22 24.89 12.40
N ALA A 63 19.40 23.86 11.56
CA ALA A 63 20.47 22.86 11.65
C ALA A 63 21.42 22.90 10.44
N GLU A 64 21.39 23.96 9.65
CA GLU A 64 22.23 24.09 8.46
C GLU A 64 23.71 24.17 8.87
N VAL A 65 24.50 23.22 8.36
CA VAL A 65 25.93 23.15 8.65
C VAL A 65 26.63 24.25 7.87
N ASN A 66 27.44 25.06 8.56
CA ASN A 66 28.27 26.06 7.91
C ASN A 66 29.24 25.37 6.95
N GLN A 67 29.08 25.59 5.63
CA GLN A 67 29.95 25.01 4.63
C GLN A 67 31.41 25.45 4.79
N ASP A 68 31.64 26.68 5.27
CA ASP A 68 32.99 27.20 5.52
C ASP A 68 33.69 26.43 6.66
N SER A 69 32.94 25.73 7.51
CA SER A 69 33.52 24.86 8.54
C SER A 69 34.11 23.56 7.97
N LEU A 70 33.73 23.17 6.74
CA LEU A 70 34.21 21.94 6.10
C LEU A 70 35.70 22.01 5.74
N ASP A 71 36.26 23.22 5.57
CA ASP A 71 37.69 23.41 5.30
C ASP A 71 38.58 22.97 6.47
N SER A 72 38.01 22.94 7.69
CA SER A 72 38.70 22.47 8.90
C SER A 72 38.64 20.95 9.09
N VAL A 73 37.84 20.25 8.29
CA VAL A 73 37.70 18.80 8.36
C VAL A 73 38.87 18.15 7.61
N PRO A 74 39.71 17.34 8.27
CA PRO A 74 40.82 16.68 7.60
C PRO A 74 40.29 15.73 6.52
N LYS A 75 40.83 15.85 5.31
CA LYS A 75 40.54 14.90 4.24
C LYS A 75 41.08 13.53 4.66
N LEU A 76 40.18 12.57 4.79
CA LEU A 76 40.54 11.17 4.97
C LEU A 76 40.95 10.62 3.59
N GLU A 77 42.24 10.40 3.40
CA GLU A 77 42.71 9.64 2.25
C GLU A 77 42.44 8.15 2.50
N PRO A 78 41.90 7.40 1.52
CA PRO A 78 41.87 5.96 1.62
C PRO A 78 43.31 5.48 1.82
N GLN A 79 43.55 4.64 2.82
CA GLN A 79 44.78 3.84 2.79
C GLN A 79 44.62 2.90 1.60
N TYR A 80 45.42 3.14 0.55
CA TYR A 80 45.48 2.29 -0.63
C TYR A 80 46.35 1.04 -0.36
N ASP A 81 46.23 0.48 0.84
CA ASP A 81 46.86 -0.78 1.25
C ASP A 81 45.99 -2.01 0.90
N PHE A 82 44.85 -1.78 0.23
CA PHE A 82 44.06 -2.84 -0.38
C PHE A 82 44.78 -3.37 -1.62
N ASP A 83 45.46 -4.51 -1.45
CA ASP A 83 45.93 -5.35 -2.55
C ASP A 83 44.72 -5.98 -3.27
N MET A 84 44.24 -5.27 -4.29
CA MET A 84 43.15 -5.70 -5.18
C MET A 84 43.64 -6.68 -6.26
N ASP A 85 44.95 -6.92 -6.38
CA ASP A 85 45.51 -7.84 -7.36
C ASP A 85 45.24 -9.31 -6.96
N SER A 86 45.06 -9.57 -5.66
CA SER A 86 44.65 -10.88 -5.12
C SER A 86 43.30 -11.43 -5.62
N VAL A 87 42.47 -10.58 -6.24
CA VAL A 87 41.12 -10.95 -6.71
C VAL A 87 41.12 -11.51 -8.14
N TYR A 88 42.23 -11.36 -8.88
CA TYR A 88 42.31 -11.69 -10.31
C TYR A 88 43.23 -12.89 -10.64
N ASP A 89 43.55 -13.75 -9.66
CA ASP A 89 44.19 -15.06 -9.89
C ASP A 89 43.24 -16.09 -10.54
#